data_AF-A0A0E3ZXK3-F1
#
_entry.id   AF-A0A0E3ZXK3-F1
#
_cell.length_a   1.000
_cell.length_b   1.000
_cell.length_c   1.000
_cell.angle_alpha   90.00
_cell.angle_beta   90.00
_cell.angle_gamma   90.00
#
_symmetry.space_group_name_H-M   'P 1'
#
loop_
_entity.id
_entity.type
_entity.pdbx_description
1 polymer ?
#
loop_
_entity_poly.entity_id
_entity_poly.type
_entity_poly.pdbx_seq_one_letter_code
_entity_poly.pdbx_strand_id
1 'polypeptide(L)'
;MKTDKKLVQGKNGLRNYHFEEVKKGKIINHYDPNFGHYTEVWKSFFYKKKCLYCSNEFEGKRLDATFCSQSCQKAHKRLRKNIDIS
;
A
#
# COMPACT_ATOMS: atom_id res chain seq x y z
N MET A 1 7.46 -7.72 -19.83
CA MET A 1 8.66 -7.63 -18.95
C MET A 1 8.19 -7.29 -17.54
N LYS A 2 8.34 -8.20 -16.57
CA LYS A 2 8.13 -7.88 -15.15
C LYS A 2 9.33 -7.03 -14.72
N THR A 3 9.14 -5.74 -14.51
CA THR A 3 10.18 -4.88 -13.96
C THR A 3 10.37 -5.24 -12.49
N ASP A 4 11.41 -6.01 -12.20
CA ASP A 4 11.92 -6.22 -10.84
C ASP A 4 12.47 -4.89 -10.31
N LYS A 5 11.58 -4.07 -9.77
CA LYS A 5 11.93 -2.78 -9.16
C LYS A 5 12.78 -3.07 -7.92
N LYS A 6 14.00 -2.50 -7.90
CA LYS A 6 14.95 -2.59 -6.78
C LYS A 6 14.26 -2.33 -5.44
N LEU A 7 14.44 -3.26 -4.51
CA LEU A 7 13.88 -3.26 -3.17
C LEU A 7 14.34 -2.02 -2.39
N VAL A 8 13.41 -1.12 -2.05
CA VAL A 8 13.68 0.03 -1.16
C VAL A 8 13.51 -0.43 0.28
N GLN A 9 14.59 -0.36 1.06
CA GLN A 9 14.63 -0.82 2.45
C GLN A 9 13.86 0.17 3.35
N GLY A 10 12.73 -0.28 3.92
CA GLY A 10 11.98 0.49 4.91
C GLY A 10 12.73 0.61 6.24
N LYS A 11 12.59 1.75 6.93
CA LYS A 11 13.32 2.14 8.15
C LYS A 11 13.14 1.21 9.37
N ASN A 12 12.26 0.21 9.32
CA ASN A 12 11.84 -0.59 10.50
C ASN A 12 12.20 -2.09 10.44
N GLY A 13 13.01 -2.53 9.48
CA GLY A 13 13.42 -3.94 9.33
C GLY A 13 12.31 -4.93 8.92
N LEU A 14 11.03 -4.54 9.04
CA LEU A 14 9.88 -5.28 8.54
C LEU A 14 9.72 -5.02 7.04
N ARG A 15 9.86 -6.07 6.24
CA ARG A 15 9.81 -6.00 4.77
C ARG A 15 8.55 -6.70 4.26
N ASN A 16 7.86 -6.06 3.33
CA ASN A 16 6.85 -6.71 2.52
C ASN A 16 7.50 -7.07 1.18
N TYR A 17 7.92 -8.33 1.02
CA TYR A 17 8.71 -8.78 -0.12
C TYR A 17 7.87 -9.13 -1.36
N HIS A 18 6.56 -9.25 -1.20
CA HIS A 18 5.65 -9.63 -2.27
C HIS A 18 4.62 -8.52 -2.44
N PHE A 19 4.79 -7.69 -3.47
CA PHE A 19 3.81 -6.69 -3.85
C PHE A 19 3.61 -6.65 -5.35
N GLU A 20 2.35 -6.45 -5.76
CA GLU A 20 1.96 -6.25 -7.14
C GLU A 20 1.47 -4.81 -7.32
N GLU A 21 2.03 -4.08 -8.28
CA GLU A 21 1.61 -2.71 -8.60
C GLU A 21 0.25 -2.73 -9.30
N VAL A 22 -0.72 -2.09 -8.67
CA VAL A 22 -2.08 -1.94 -9.18
C VAL A 22 -2.30 -0.48 -9.57
N LYS A 23 -2.55 -0.23 -10.85
CA LYS A 23 -2.95 1.09 -11.34
C LYS A 23 -4.46 1.25 -11.18
N LYS A 24 -4.89 2.29 -10.46
CA LYS A 24 -6.30 2.69 -10.38
C LYS A 24 -6.46 4.06 -11.03
N GLY A 25 -7.33 4.12 -12.04
CA GLY A 25 -7.76 5.39 -12.63
C GLY A 25 -8.96 5.95 -11.88
N LYS A 26 -8.94 7.25 -11.58
CA LYS A 26 -10.15 8.01 -11.28
C LYS A 26 -10.36 8.98 -12.42
N ILE A 27 -11.54 8.91 -13.04
CA ILE A 27 -11.96 9.87 -14.07
C ILE A 27 -12.78 10.95 -13.35
N ILE A 28 -12.40 12.21 -13.53
CA ILE A 28 -13.14 13.36 -13.02
C ILE A 28 -13.56 14.18 -14.23
N ASN A 29 -14.87 14.40 -14.37
CA ASN A 29 -15.42 15.25 -15.40
C ASN A 29 -15.65 16.64 -14.81
N HIS A 30 -15.11 17.64 -15.48
CA HIS A 30 -15.22 19.03 -15.10
C HIS A 30 -16.05 19.76 -16.14
N TYR A 31 -16.78 20.77 -15.67
CA TYR A 31 -17.40 21.76 -16.53
C TYR A 31 -16.87 23.13 -16.12
N ASP A 32 -16.22 23.79 -17.07
CA ASP A 32 -15.79 25.17 -16.94
C ASP A 32 -16.68 26.04 -17.84
N PRO A 33 -17.37 27.06 -17.32
CA PRO A 33 -18.23 27.93 -18.13
C PRO A 33 -17.50 28.68 -19.26
N ASN A 34 -16.18 28.89 -19.15
CA ASN A 34 -15.37 29.58 -20.15
C ASN A 34 -14.67 28.61 -21.12
N PHE A 35 -14.34 27.41 -20.67
CA PHE A 35 -13.56 26.43 -21.45
C PHE A 35 -14.34 25.16 -21.85
N GLY A 36 -15.59 25.02 -21.41
CA GLY A 36 -16.45 23.88 -21.69
C GLY A 36 -16.16 22.66 -20.82
N HIS A 37 -16.52 21.47 -21.31
CA HIS A 37 -16.30 20.21 -20.60
C HIS A 37 -14.88 19.70 -20.83
N TYR A 38 -14.20 19.31 -19.75
CA TYR A 38 -12.93 18.62 -19.85
C TYR A 38 -12.86 17.46 -18.83
N THR A 39 -12.03 16.47 -19.13
CA THR A 39 -11.89 15.26 -18.31
C THR A 39 -10.48 15.15 -17.77
N GLU A 40 -10.36 15.02 -16.45
CA GLU A 40 -9.09 14.72 -15.78
C GLU A 40 -9.01 13.22 -15.45
N VAL A 41 -7.91 12.58 -15.84
CA VAL A 41 -7.63 11.18 -15.52
C VAL A 41 -6.52 11.10 -14.47
N TRP A 42 -6.92 10.84 -13.23
CA TRP A 42 -6.00 10.69 -12.11
C TRP A 42 -5.53 9.24 -12.02
N LYS A 43 -4.26 8.99 -12.34
CA LYS A 43 -3.63 7.67 -12.17
C LYS A 43 -3.08 7.56 -10.74
N SER A 44 -3.75 6.79 -9.89
CA SER A 44 -3.24 6.42 -8.57
C SER A 44 -2.54 5.07 -8.63
N PHE A 45 -1.39 4.96 -7.96
CA PHE A 45 -0.68 3.71 -7.79
C PHE A 45 -1.01 3.11 -6.41
N PHE A 46 -1.46 1.87 -6.42
CA PHE A 46 -1.63 1.04 -5.24
C PHE A 46 -0.75 -0.18 -5.37
N TYR A 47 -0.52 -0.85 -4.25
CA TYR A 47 0.23 -2.09 -4.20
C TYR A 47 -0.62 -3.13 -3.49
N LYS A 48 -0.92 -4.25 -4.17
CA LYS A 48 -1.48 -5.45 -3.56
C LYS A 48 -0.41 -6.18 -2.78
N LYS A 49 -0.71 -6.52 -1.54
CA LYS A 49 0.26 -6.93 -0.52
C LYS A 49 -0.35 -7.92 0.45
N LYS A 50 0.48 -8.69 1.14
CA LYS A 50 0.04 -9.56 2.23
C LYS A 50 0.35 -8.93 3.60
N CYS A 51 -0.60 -8.96 4.53
CA CYS A 51 -0.42 -8.46 5.88
C CYS A 51 0.49 -9.41 6.68
N LEU A 52 1.54 -8.89 7.33
CA LEU A 52 2.46 -9.72 8.13
C LEU A 52 1.82 -10.30 9.40
N TYR A 53 0.70 -9.75 9.88
CA TYR A 53 0.02 -10.22 11.08
C TYR A 53 -1.09 -11.24 10.76
N CYS A 54 -2.08 -10.84 9.96
CA CYS A 54 -3.25 -11.68 9.69
C CYS A 54 -3.17 -12.44 8.37
N SER A 55 -2.09 -12.31 7.60
CA SER A 55 -1.93 -12.94 6.27
C SER A 55 -2.97 -12.58 5.20
N ASN A 56 -3.92 -11.69 5.49
CA ASN A 56 -4.88 -11.22 4.50
C ASN A 56 -4.22 -10.32 3.45
N GLU A 57 -4.71 -10.41 2.23
CA GLU A 57 -4.35 -9.49 1.15
C GLU A 57 -4.96 -8.10 1.39
N PHE A 58 -4.21 -7.06 1.07
CA PHE A 58 -4.67 -5.69 1.17
C PHE A 58 -3.99 -4.80 0.13
N GLU A 59 -4.62 -3.67 -0.18
CA GLU A 59 -4.07 -2.65 -1.06
C GLU A 59 -3.57 -1.46 -0.26
N GLY A 60 -2.32 -1.06 -0.49
CA GLY A 60 -1.71 0.11 0.15
C GLY A 60 -1.08 1.05 -0.86
N LYS A 61 -1.15 2.36 -0.62
CA LYS A 61 -0.46 3.36 -1.45
C LYS A 61 1.06 3.37 -1.24
N ARG A 62 1.54 3.00 -0.04
CA ARG A 62 2.96 3.05 0.30
C ARG A 62 3.63 1.71 0.04
N LEU A 63 4.83 1.71 -0.54
CA LEU A 63 5.65 0.52 -0.80
C LEU A 63 6.11 -0.21 0.48
N ASP A 64 6.27 0.50 1.58
CA ASP A 64 6.72 -0.04 2.88
C ASP A 64 5.59 -0.50 3.80
N ALA A 65 4.32 -0.37 3.39
CA ALA A 65 3.20 -0.85 4.18
C ALA A 65 3.26 -2.38 4.37
N THR A 66 3.31 -2.83 5.63
CA THR A 66 3.43 -4.24 6.05
C THR A 66 2.17 -4.80 6.70
N PHE A 67 1.23 -3.95 7.12
CA PHE A 67 0.01 -4.35 7.82
C PHE A 67 -1.23 -3.77 7.13
N CYS A 68 -2.32 -4.54 7.09
CA CYS A 68 -3.58 -4.10 6.50
C CYS A 68 -4.33 -3.07 7.36
N SER A 69 -4.02 -2.98 8.66
CA SER A 69 -4.67 -2.06 9.60
C SER A 69 -3.78 -1.70 10.79
N GLN A 70 -4.11 -0.59 11.45
CA GLN A 70 -3.46 -0.17 12.69
C GLN A 70 -3.60 -1.21 13.80
N SER A 71 -4.74 -1.93 13.83
CA SER A 71 -4.99 -3.03 14.76
C SER A 71 -4.00 -4.17 14.57
N CYS A 72 -3.77 -4.60 13.32
CA CYS A 72 -2.77 -5.63 12.99
C CYS A 72 -1.35 -5.19 13.37
N GLN A 73 -1.00 -3.93 13.14
CA GLN A 73 0.29 -3.39 13.55
C GLN A 73 0.47 -3.41 15.07
N LYS A 74 -0.56 -2.98 15.83
CA LYS A 74 -0.51 -2.99 17.30
C LYS A 74 -0.45 -4.41 17.85
N ALA A 75 -1.22 -5.34 17.29
CA ALA A 75 -1.23 -6.74 17.72
C ALA A 75 0.14 -7.41 17.48
N HIS A 76 0.75 -7.20 16.29
CA HIS A 76 2.11 -7.68 16.01
C HIS A 76 3.15 -7.12 17.00
N LYS A 77 3.06 -5.83 17.35
CA LYS A 77 3.95 -5.22 18.36
C LYS A 77 3.77 -5.82 19.75
N ARG A 78 2.54 -6.17 20.15
CA ARG A 78 2.27 -6.82 21.44
C ARG A 78 2.84 -8.24 21.49
N LEU A 79 2.64 -9.02 20.43
CA LEU A 79 3.20 -10.38 20.33
C LEU A 79 4.73 -10.38 20.49
N ARG A 80 5.43 -9.46 19.82
CA ARG A 80 6.89 -9.36 19.97
C ARG A 80 7.32 -9.09 21.41
N LYS A 81 6.66 -8.15 22.09
CA LYS A 81 6.96 -7.84 23.49
C LYS A 81 6.78 -9.03 24.44
N ASN A 82 5.86 -9.95 24.14
CA ASN A 82 5.63 -11.12 24.97
C ASN A 82 6.69 -12.21 24.74
N ILE A 83 7.28 -12.28 23.55
CA ILE A 83 8.32 -13.25 23.21
C ILE A 83 9.67 -12.83 23.83
N ASP A 84 9.97 -11.53 23.89
CA ASP A 84 11.22 -11.01 24.47
C ASP A 84 11.30 -11.14 26.01
N ILE A 85 10.28 -11.73 26.67
CA ILE A 85 10.18 -11.91 28.13
C ILE A 85 10.20 -13.41 28.52
N SER A 86 10.38 -14.32 27.56
CA SER A 86 10.44 -15.79 27.80
C SER A 86 11.85 -16.32 27.77
#